data_AF-A0A1G9Q763-F1
#
_entry.id   AF-A0A1G9Q763-F1
#
_cell.length_a   1.000
_cell.length_b   1.000
_cell.length_c   1.000
_cell.angle_alpha   90.00
_cell.angle_beta   90.00
_cell.angle_gamma   90.00
#
_symmetry.space_group_name_H-M   'P 1'
#
loop_
_entity.id
_entity.type
_entity.pdbx_description
1 polymer ?
#
loop_
_entity_poly.entity_id
_entity_poly.type
_entity_poly.pdbx_seq_one_letter_code
_entity_poly.pdbx_strand_id
1 'polypeptide(L)'
;MNSKRQPLPPLPNDEAAERFVAEADLSQYDLTGFAPMRFEIEPKSSALHMRLPTSLLEALKAKARAKGVPYTRYVRMLLEADVA
;
A
#
# COMPACT_ATOMS: atom_id res chain seq x y z
N MET A 1 -1.40 -14.65 -25.76
CA MET A 1 -1.83 -13.49 -26.57
C MET A 1 -0.84 -12.37 -26.30
N ASN A 2 0.17 -12.20 -27.16
CA ASN A 2 1.19 -11.16 -27.02
C ASN A 2 0.67 -9.85 -27.62
N SER A 3 -0.21 -9.18 -26.89
CA SER A 3 -0.63 -7.82 -27.24
C SER A 3 0.49 -6.88 -26.81
N LYS A 4 1.11 -6.17 -27.76
CA LYS A 4 2.11 -5.13 -27.45
C LYS A 4 1.43 -4.02 -26.63
N ARG A 5 1.52 -4.10 -25.31
CA ARG A 5 1.02 -3.07 -24.40
C ARG A 5 1.93 -1.84 -24.46
N GLN A 6 1.33 -0.67 -24.43
CA GLN A 6 2.06 0.60 -24.53
C GLN A 6 2.78 0.89 -23.21
N PRO A 7 3.97 1.51 -23.24
CA PRO A 7 4.61 1.98 -22.02
C PRO A 7 3.74 3.07 -21.37
N LEU A 8 3.78 3.15 -20.03
CA LEU A 8 3.06 4.18 -19.29
C LEU A 8 3.62 5.57 -19.65
N PRO A 9 2.79 6.58 -19.98
CA PRO A 9 3.27 7.92 -20.24
C PRO A 9 3.83 8.58 -18.97
N PRO A 10 4.71 9.59 -19.09
CA PRO A 10 5.15 10.37 -17.94
C PRO A 10 3.97 11.16 -17.36
N LEU A 11 3.74 11.03 -16.06
CA LEU A 11 2.71 11.76 -15.31
C LEU A 11 3.42 12.80 -14.42
N PRO A 12 3.48 14.09 -14.83
CA PRO A 12 4.35 15.08 -14.19
C PRO A 12 3.81 15.60 -12.84
N ASN A 13 2.52 15.43 -12.57
CA ASN A 13 1.88 15.84 -11.33
C ASN A 13 0.62 14.99 -11.07
N ASP A 14 0.06 15.13 -9.86
CA ASP A 14 -1.09 14.36 -9.41
C ASP A 14 -2.34 14.62 -10.28
N GLU A 15 -2.61 15.88 -10.65
CA GLU A 15 -3.76 16.23 -11.51
C GLU A 15 -3.69 15.56 -12.89
N ALA A 16 -2.50 15.48 -13.49
CA ALA A 16 -2.29 14.78 -14.76
C ALA A 16 -2.47 13.26 -14.60
N ALA A 17 -2.06 12.69 -13.47
CA ALA A 17 -2.26 11.29 -13.16
C ALA A 17 -3.76 10.97 -12.96
N GLU A 18 -4.49 11.80 -12.22
CA GLU A 18 -5.93 11.67 -12.01
C GLU A 18 -6.69 11.70 -13.33
N ARG A 19 -6.40 12.70 -14.19
CA ARG A 19 -7.02 12.79 -15.51
C ARG A 19 -6.70 11.58 -16.38
N PHE A 20 -5.45 11.12 -16.38
CA PHE A 20 -5.05 9.93 -17.14
C PHE A 20 -5.83 8.69 -16.72
N VAL A 21 -5.95 8.43 -15.41
CA VAL A 21 -6.70 7.27 -14.89
C VAL A 21 -8.20 7.39 -15.17
N ALA A 22 -8.75 8.60 -15.17
CA ALA A 22 -10.16 8.83 -15.45
C ALA A 22 -10.55 8.59 -16.92
N GLU A 23 -9.63 8.89 -17.85
CA GLU A 23 -9.93 8.91 -19.29
C GLU A 23 -9.34 7.71 -20.06
N ALA A 24 -8.25 7.11 -19.60
CA ALA A 24 -7.53 6.08 -20.34
C ALA A 24 -8.00 4.65 -20.01
N ASP A 25 -8.04 3.78 -21.03
CA ASP A 25 -8.18 2.33 -20.83
C ASP A 25 -6.84 1.72 -20.37
N LEU A 26 -6.72 1.47 -19.07
CA LEU A 26 -5.51 0.92 -18.45
C LEU A 26 -5.12 -0.48 -18.97
N SER A 27 -6.05 -1.23 -19.59
CA SER A 27 -5.74 -2.56 -20.13
C SER A 27 -4.79 -2.52 -21.34
N GLN A 28 -4.65 -1.34 -21.98
CA GLN A 28 -3.76 -1.10 -23.11
C GLN A 28 -2.30 -0.86 -22.69
N TYR A 29 -2.04 -0.61 -21.41
CA TYR A 29 -0.72 -0.21 -20.89
C TYR A 29 0.01 -1.36 -20.20
N ASP A 30 1.35 -1.32 -20.25
CA ASP A 30 2.20 -2.25 -19.54
C ASP A 30 2.30 -1.86 -18.06
N LEU A 31 1.57 -2.59 -17.23
CA LEU A 31 1.54 -2.41 -15.77
C LEU A 31 2.44 -3.41 -15.02
N THR A 32 3.28 -4.18 -15.71
CA THR A 32 4.09 -5.25 -15.07
C THR A 32 5.11 -4.73 -14.07
N GLY A 33 5.51 -3.45 -14.17
CA GLY A 33 6.39 -2.79 -13.20
C GLY A 33 5.71 -2.34 -11.90
N PHE A 34 4.38 -2.42 -11.81
CA PHE A 34 3.64 -1.99 -10.62
C PHE A 34 3.65 -3.09 -9.55
N ALA A 35 3.92 -2.70 -8.31
CA ALA A 35 3.71 -3.53 -7.14
C ALA A 35 2.36 -3.19 -6.50
N PRO A 36 1.56 -4.18 -6.07
CA PRO A 36 0.35 -3.93 -5.30
C PRO A 36 0.63 -3.07 -4.06
N MET A 37 -0.08 -1.95 -3.93
CA MET A 37 0.04 -1.06 -2.78
C MET A 37 -1.30 -1.01 -2.03
N ARG A 38 -1.26 -1.25 -0.72
CA ARG A 38 -2.43 -1.10 0.16
C ARG A 38 -2.34 0.24 0.87
N PHE A 39 -3.23 1.16 0.52
CA PHE A 39 -3.42 2.42 1.23
C PHE A 39 -4.14 2.19 2.56
N GLU A 40 -3.94 3.08 3.53
CA GLU A 40 -4.77 3.11 4.74
C GLU A 40 -6.15 3.63 4.30
N ILE A 41 -7.16 2.75 4.22
CA ILE A 41 -8.48 3.12 3.69
C ILE A 41 -9.34 3.79 4.76
N GLU A 42 -9.24 3.36 6.01
CA GLU A 42 -10.04 3.92 7.11
C GLU A 42 -9.26 4.96 7.94
N PRO A 43 -9.86 6.13 8.21
CA PRO A 43 -9.24 7.16 9.05
C PRO A 43 -9.04 6.66 10.49
N LYS A 44 -7.99 7.17 11.15
CA LYS A 44 -7.69 6.86 12.56
C LYS A 44 -8.74 7.49 13.48
N SER A 45 -9.80 6.75 13.79
CA SER A 45 -10.96 7.22 14.57
C SER A 45 -10.91 6.81 16.05
N SER A 46 -10.16 5.77 16.41
CA SER A 46 -10.06 5.24 17.77
C SER A 46 -8.65 4.69 18.08
N ALA A 47 -8.35 4.53 19.38
CA ALA A 47 -7.05 4.08 19.86
C ALA A 47 -7.15 2.71 20.56
N LEU A 48 -6.17 1.84 20.31
CA LEU A 48 -6.03 0.54 20.95
C LEU A 48 -4.98 0.61 22.07
N HIS A 49 -5.41 0.54 23.33
CA HIS A 49 -4.52 0.52 24.49
C HIS A 49 -4.31 -0.92 24.98
N MET A 50 -3.08 -1.44 24.90
CA MET A 50 -2.76 -2.81 25.32
C MET A 50 -1.38 -2.92 25.97
N ARG A 51 -1.20 -3.95 26.81
CA ARG A 51 0.13 -4.36 27.33
C ARG A 51 0.69 -5.49 26.48
N LEU A 52 1.99 -5.43 26.21
CA LEU A 52 2.70 -6.44 25.40
C LEU A 52 4.00 -6.85 26.11
N PRO A 53 4.42 -8.12 26.02
CA PRO A 53 5.77 -8.52 26.39
C PRO A 53 6.81 -7.76 25.56
N THR A 54 7.92 -7.37 26.17
CA THR A 54 9.01 -6.62 25.50
C THR A 54 9.55 -7.37 24.28
N SER A 55 9.73 -8.69 24.39
CA SER A 55 10.22 -9.53 23.28
C SER A 55 9.29 -9.48 22.06
N LEU A 56 7.98 -9.42 22.28
CA LEU A 56 6.99 -9.34 21.20
C LEU A 56 7.02 -7.96 20.53
N LEU A 57 7.12 -6.88 21.32
CA LEU A 57 7.21 -5.53 20.77
C LEU A 57 8.44 -5.36 19.88
N GLU A 58 9.60 -5.87 20.31
CA GLU A 58 10.82 -5.80 19.53
C GLU A 58 10.75 -6.64 18.24
N ALA A 59 10.13 -7.83 18.29
CA ALA A 59 9.88 -8.63 17.09
C ALA A 59 8.98 -7.91 16.07
N LEU A 60 7.95 -7.21 16.54
CA LEU A 60 7.07 -6.40 15.67
C LEU A 60 7.82 -5.24 15.02
N LYS A 61 8.65 -4.51 15.78
CA LYS A 61 9.48 -3.42 15.25
C LYS A 61 10.47 -3.93 14.18
N ALA A 62 11.10 -5.07 14.43
CA ALA A 62 12.02 -5.68 13.47
C ALA A 62 11.33 -6.04 12.14
N LYS A 63 10.14 -6.67 12.21
CA LYS A 63 9.34 -6.99 11.01
C LYS A 63 8.86 -5.74 10.27
N ALA A 64 8.46 -4.70 11.00
CA ALA A 64 8.04 -3.43 10.41
C ALA A 64 9.18 -2.75 9.65
N ARG A 65 10.39 -2.73 10.25
CA ARG A 65 11.61 -2.20 9.61
C ARG A 65 11.96 -2.97 8.33
N ALA A 66 11.88 -4.30 8.35
CA ALA A 66 12.12 -5.13 7.17
C ALA A 66 11.12 -4.85 6.02
N LYS A 67 9.92 -4.38 6.35
CA LYS A 67 8.87 -3.97 5.40
C LYS A 67 8.88 -2.48 5.05
N GLY A 68 9.79 -1.69 5.61
CA GLY A 68 9.88 -0.24 5.37
C GLY A 68 8.68 0.56 5.89
N VAL A 69 7.94 0.05 6.88
CA VAL A 69 6.76 0.71 7.44
C VAL A 69 6.93 1.02 8.93
N PRO A 70 6.31 2.09 9.47
CA PRO A 70 6.26 2.30 10.91
C PRO A 70 5.63 1.11 11.65
N TYR A 71 6.14 0.77 12.85
CA TYR A 71 5.64 -0.40 13.59
C TYR A 71 4.15 -0.30 13.96
N THR A 72 3.65 0.91 14.23
CA THR A 72 2.21 1.15 14.48
C THR A 72 1.36 0.86 13.25
N ARG A 73 1.83 1.26 12.06
CA ARG A 73 1.20 0.93 10.77
C ARG A 73 1.22 -0.58 10.54
N TYR A 74 2.34 -1.24 10.84
CA TYR A 74 2.44 -2.70 10.73
C TYR A 74 1.46 -3.44 11.63
N VAL A 75 1.30 -3.02 12.90
CA VAL A 75 0.32 -3.61 13.82
C VAL A 75 -1.09 -3.45 13.27
N ARG A 76 -1.45 -2.27 12.78
CA ARG A 76 -2.79 -2.06 12.19
C ARG A 76 -3.01 -2.93 10.95
N MET A 77 -2.03 -3.06 10.07
CA MET A 77 -2.11 -3.97 8.91
C MET A 77 -2.34 -5.43 9.31
N LEU A 78 -1.75 -5.88 10.43
CA LEU A 78 -1.97 -7.23 10.95
C LEU A 78 -3.41 -7.39 11.47
N LEU A 79 -3.91 -6.41 12.22
CA LEU A 79 -5.28 -6.42 12.72
C LEU A 79 -6.28 -6.41 11.56
N GLU A 80 -6.11 -5.51 10.59
CA GLU A 80 -6.94 -5.45 9.39
C GLU A 80 -6.90 -6.76 8.59
N ALA A 81 -5.76 -7.44 8.50
CA ALA A 81 -5.66 -8.69 7.76
C ALA A 81 -6.29 -9.90 8.49
N ASP A 82 -6.51 -9.79 9.79
CA ASP A 82 -7.12 -10.84 10.61
C ASP A 82 -8.65 -10.71 10.66
N VAL A 83 -9.17 -9.47 10.69
CA VAL A 83 -10.60 -9.20 10.90
C VAL A 83 -11.38 -8.77 9.66
N ALA A 84 -10.70 -8.35 8.57
CA ALA A 84 -11.33 -7.93 7.31
C ALA A 84 -11.27 -9.02 6.25
#